data_AF-A0A850BL90-F1
#
_entry.id   AF-A0A850BL90-F1
#
_cell.length_a   1.000
_cell.length_b   1.000
_cell.length_c   1.000
_cell.angle_alpha   90.00
_cell.angle_beta   90.00
_cell.angle_gamma   90.00
#
_symmetry.space_group_name_H-M   'P 1'
#
loop_
_entity.id
_entity.type
_entity.pdbx_description
1 polymer ?
#
loop_
_entity_poly.entity_id
_entity_poly.type
_entity_poly.pdbx_seq_one_letter_code
_entity_poly.pdbx_strand_id
1 'polypeptide(L)'
;MRLVGQIHVTQKGETIRRDPSFWEKIKQKLGGTINLETDRVKVALEASALVDAIKRALLRLGFDNAVSLVIDDTVVFQDMDGRAGDLPDLMLAMSEHASLFGSGFRELKLALEHEEAGLHLLVETRAFTEHRASEPSAYVSVGGRVTELEPKRGESGDEYRARVTPLITDTTRLDGAKAQFEAFMARLEYALRAAMPEANVEQMRAEARVVKASDKTEREPPRSPASPGYDPYVHYYPSPMGLMLDMMLISSFMHMIHPPMIHVVHPSGAPLGTAQDVAQNPDLTEAPDPGDASGDNGGGGDDFGGGDDFGGGDDFGGGDGGDFGGGGDFGGGGDFGGGGDF
;
A
#
# COMPACT_ATOMS: atom_id res chain seq x y z
N MET A 1 4.24 2.41 -17.01
CA MET A 1 5.17 1.69 -16.10
C MET A 1 5.07 2.43 -14.81
N ARG A 2 4.76 1.73 -13.74
CA ARG A 2 4.59 2.32 -12.41
C ARG A 2 5.77 1.88 -11.58
N LEU A 3 6.46 2.83 -10.97
CA LEU A 3 7.53 2.55 -10.02
C LEU A 3 6.92 2.69 -8.64
N VAL A 4 6.95 1.65 -7.81
CA VAL A 4 6.30 1.69 -6.51
C VAL A 4 7.24 1.20 -5.43
N GLY A 5 7.33 2.01 -4.38
CA GLY A 5 8.16 1.78 -3.22
C GLY A 5 7.32 1.86 -1.95
N GLN A 6 7.78 1.20 -0.90
CA GLN A 6 7.23 1.37 0.43
C GLN A 6 8.29 1.12 1.50
N ILE A 7 8.31 2.02 2.46
CA ILE A 7 9.13 1.94 3.67
C ILE A 7 8.18 1.88 4.86
N HIS A 8 8.45 0.96 5.77
CA HIS A 8 7.74 0.82 7.04
C HIS A 8 8.54 1.53 8.12
N VAL A 9 7.84 2.34 8.92
CA VAL A 9 8.41 3.05 10.06
C VAL A 9 7.72 2.56 11.32
N THR A 10 8.47 1.88 12.18
CA THR A 10 7.99 1.33 13.44
C THR A 10 8.63 2.08 14.60
N GLN A 11 7.81 2.79 15.36
CA GLN A 11 8.21 3.46 16.59
C GLN A 11 7.84 2.63 17.81
N LYS A 12 8.58 2.80 18.90
CA LYS A 12 8.21 2.20 20.18
C LYS A 12 6.94 2.88 20.69
N GLY A 13 5.98 2.08 21.12
CA GLY A 13 4.77 2.56 21.76
C GLY A 13 4.40 1.74 22.98
N GLU A 14 3.37 2.19 23.69
CA GLU A 14 2.84 1.54 24.88
C GLU A 14 1.65 0.66 24.49
N THR A 15 1.61 -0.58 24.99
CA THR A 15 0.47 -1.47 24.76
C THR A 15 -0.79 -0.87 25.38
N ILE A 16 -1.83 -0.69 24.57
CA ILE A 16 -3.12 -0.21 25.05
C ILE A 16 -3.73 -1.32 25.91
N ARG A 17 -4.13 -0.97 27.13
CA ARG A 17 -4.85 -1.88 28.01
C ARG A 17 -6.34 -1.61 27.87
N ARG A 18 -7.12 -2.66 27.65
CA ARG A 18 -8.59 -2.54 27.66
C ARG A 18 -9.09 -2.32 29.07
N ASP A 19 -10.24 -1.67 29.18
CA ASP A 19 -10.93 -1.60 30.45
C ASP A 19 -11.35 -3.02 30.90
N PRO A 20 -11.15 -3.36 32.19
CA PRO A 20 -11.62 -4.63 32.70
C PRO A 20 -13.14 -4.70 32.61
N SER A 21 -13.65 -5.81 32.10
CA SER A 21 -15.09 -6.10 32.09
C SER A 21 -15.64 -6.18 33.51
N PHE A 22 -16.97 -6.12 33.67
CA PHE A 22 -17.60 -6.22 34.99
C PHE A 22 -17.18 -7.50 35.76
N TRP A 23 -17.15 -8.64 35.07
CA TRP A 23 -16.72 -9.92 35.66
C TRP A 23 -15.24 -9.92 36.05
N GLU A 24 -14.41 -9.26 35.27
CA GLU A 24 -12.99 -9.10 35.58
C GLU A 24 -12.77 -8.20 36.78
N LYS A 25 -13.50 -7.10 36.90
CA LYS A 25 -13.47 -6.27 38.12
C LYS A 25 -13.83 -7.09 39.37
N ILE A 26 -14.78 -8.03 39.26
CA ILE A 26 -15.13 -8.96 40.35
C ILE A 26 -13.97 -9.94 40.62
N LYS A 27 -13.43 -10.59 39.59
CA LYS A 27 -12.29 -11.53 39.72
C LYS A 27 -11.05 -10.85 40.33
N GLN A 28 -10.79 -9.59 39.97
CA GLN A 28 -9.71 -8.79 40.51
C GLN A 28 -9.91 -8.49 42.00
N LYS A 29 -11.15 -8.18 42.43
CA LYS A 29 -11.49 -8.00 43.85
C LYS A 29 -11.33 -9.29 44.67
N LEU A 30 -11.43 -10.45 44.04
CA LEU A 30 -11.18 -11.76 44.64
C LEU A 30 -9.70 -12.19 44.55
N GLY A 31 -8.79 -11.31 44.13
CA GLY A 31 -7.34 -11.58 44.09
C GLY A 31 -6.84 -12.25 42.81
N GLY A 32 -7.66 -12.38 41.77
CA GLY A 32 -7.24 -12.94 40.49
C GLY A 32 -6.42 -11.95 39.63
N THR A 33 -5.39 -12.45 38.95
CA THR A 33 -4.68 -11.70 37.89
C THR A 33 -5.49 -11.70 36.60
N ILE A 34 -5.47 -10.60 35.86
CA ILE A 34 -6.27 -10.39 34.65
C ILE A 34 -5.35 -9.84 33.57
N ASN A 35 -5.37 -10.47 32.41
CA ASN A 35 -4.69 -9.94 31.24
C ASN A 35 -5.58 -8.90 30.54
N LEU A 36 -5.16 -7.63 30.63
CA LEU A 36 -5.81 -6.50 30.00
C LEU A 36 -5.06 -6.01 28.75
N GLU A 37 -3.96 -6.66 28.39
CA GLU A 37 -3.18 -6.31 27.21
C GLU A 37 -4.02 -6.56 25.96
N THR A 38 -4.02 -5.58 25.06
CA THR A 38 -4.59 -5.71 23.72
C THR A 38 -3.49 -5.96 22.70
N ASP A 39 -3.87 -6.31 21.48
CA ASP A 39 -2.98 -6.35 20.33
C ASP A 39 -2.66 -4.95 19.78
N ARG A 40 -3.13 -3.88 20.43
CA ARG A 40 -2.96 -2.50 19.98
C ARG A 40 -1.88 -1.77 20.78
N VAL A 41 -1.13 -0.95 20.07
CA VAL A 41 -0.04 -0.14 20.61
C VAL A 41 -0.36 1.32 20.32
N LYS A 42 -0.06 2.19 21.29
CA LYS A 42 -0.15 3.64 21.17
C LYS A 42 1.24 4.24 21.16
N VAL A 43 1.60 4.93 20.09
CA VAL A 43 2.86 5.67 20.00
C VAL A 43 2.60 7.11 20.45
N ALA A 44 3.46 7.64 21.32
CA ALA A 44 3.44 9.05 21.69
C ALA A 44 4.05 9.88 20.56
N LEU A 45 3.29 10.09 19.49
CA LEU A 45 3.72 10.81 18.31
C LEU A 45 2.95 12.12 18.18
N GLU A 46 3.65 13.24 18.33
CA GLU A 46 3.09 14.55 17.99
C GLU A 46 3.08 14.71 16.46
N ALA A 47 1.95 15.15 15.90
CA ALA A 47 1.79 15.35 14.46
C ALA A 47 2.88 16.27 13.89
N SER A 48 3.14 17.38 14.58
CA SER A 48 4.16 18.36 14.23
C SER A 48 5.56 17.77 14.20
N ALA A 49 5.92 16.95 15.19
CA ALA A 49 7.23 16.30 15.27
C ALA A 49 7.44 15.29 14.13
N LEU A 50 6.41 14.50 13.80
CA LEU A 50 6.47 13.58 12.66
C LEU A 50 6.61 14.34 11.34
N VAL A 51 5.76 15.33 11.08
CA VAL A 51 5.80 16.13 9.85
C VAL A 51 7.16 16.81 9.71
N ASP A 52 7.70 17.37 10.79
CA ASP A 52 9.03 17.99 10.78
C ASP A 52 10.15 16.96 10.51
N ALA A 53 10.08 15.76 11.07
CA ALA A 53 11.04 14.70 10.79
C ALA A 53 10.99 14.25 9.31
N ILE A 54 9.79 13.99 8.78
CA ILE A 54 9.60 13.62 7.36
C ILE A 54 10.09 14.74 6.46
N LYS A 55 9.70 15.99 6.74
CA LYS A 55 10.15 17.17 6.00
C LYS A 55 11.68 17.27 6.00
N ARG A 56 12.34 17.12 7.15
CA ARG A 56 13.80 17.16 7.23
C ARG A 56 14.45 16.07 6.39
N ALA A 57 13.86 14.87 6.33
CA ALA A 57 14.33 13.80 5.46
C ALA A 57 14.15 14.17 3.97
N LEU A 58 12.96 14.64 3.57
CA LEU A 58 12.63 14.94 2.17
C LEU A 58 13.32 16.19 1.63
N LEU A 59 13.48 17.24 2.43
CA LEU A 59 14.25 18.44 2.05
C LEU A 59 15.71 18.11 1.69
N ARG A 60 16.32 17.13 2.38
CA ARG A 60 17.68 16.66 2.05
C ARG A 60 17.76 15.97 0.69
N LEU A 61 16.63 15.50 0.18
CA LEU A 61 16.49 14.88 -1.14
C LEU A 61 15.99 15.88 -2.19
N GLY A 62 15.77 17.16 -1.83
CA GLY A 62 15.36 18.20 -2.76
C GLY A 62 13.85 18.35 -2.94
N PHE A 63 13.02 17.75 -2.09
CA PHE A 63 11.57 18.01 -2.12
C PHE A 63 11.27 19.42 -1.63
N ASP A 64 10.53 20.17 -2.43
CA ASP A 64 10.04 21.51 -2.11
C ASP A 64 8.54 21.70 -2.42
N ASN A 65 7.89 20.72 -3.05
CA ASN A 65 6.48 20.75 -3.41
C ASN A 65 5.64 19.89 -2.46
N ALA A 66 4.66 20.52 -1.82
CA ALA A 66 3.67 19.84 -1.00
C ALA A 66 2.38 19.66 -1.81
N VAL A 67 1.81 18.45 -1.78
CA VAL A 67 0.54 18.16 -2.47
C VAL A 67 -0.63 18.24 -1.48
N SER A 68 -0.51 17.60 -0.32
CA SER A 68 -1.57 17.65 0.69
C SER A 68 -1.08 17.32 2.11
N LEU A 69 -1.81 17.83 3.10
CA LEU A 69 -1.73 17.41 4.50
C LEU A 69 -3.16 17.25 5.03
N VAL A 70 -3.49 16.03 5.46
CA VAL A 70 -4.78 15.68 6.07
C VAL A 70 -4.51 15.06 7.43
N ILE A 71 -5.18 15.56 8.47
CA ILE A 71 -5.09 15.02 9.83
C ILE A 71 -6.52 14.73 10.30
N ASP A 72 -6.81 13.48 10.65
CA ASP A 72 -8.13 13.04 11.12
C ASP A 72 -9.28 13.53 10.24
N ASP A 73 -9.16 13.31 8.93
CA ASP A 73 -10.12 13.71 7.90
C ASP A 73 -10.28 15.25 7.73
N THR A 74 -9.49 16.05 8.47
CA THR A 74 -9.41 17.50 8.31
C THR A 74 -8.29 17.85 7.33
N VAL A 75 -8.64 18.51 6.21
CA VAL A 75 -7.66 19.02 5.24
C VAL A 75 -7.00 20.26 5.81
N VAL A 76 -5.71 20.16 6.13
CA VAL A 76 -4.89 21.26 6.66
C VAL A 76 -4.26 22.05 5.52
N PHE A 77 -3.82 21.33 4.49
CA PHE A 77 -3.20 21.90 3.30
C PHE A 77 -3.58 21.05 2.09
N GLN A 78 -3.82 21.71 0.95
CA GLN A 78 -3.99 21.06 -0.34
C GLN A 78 -3.55 22.05 -1.43
N ASP A 79 -2.61 21.63 -2.26
CA ASP A 79 -2.27 22.38 -3.47
C ASP A 79 -3.27 22.04 -4.57
N MET A 80 -4.07 23.04 -4.95
CA MET A 80 -5.09 22.92 -6.01
C MET A 80 -4.55 23.34 -7.38
N ASP A 81 -3.43 24.06 -7.40
CA ASP A 81 -2.93 24.76 -8.59
C ASP A 81 -1.65 24.11 -9.16
N GLY A 82 -1.03 23.16 -8.44
CA GLY A 82 0.20 22.50 -8.84
C GLY A 82 1.39 23.48 -8.81
N ARG A 83 1.44 24.33 -7.78
CA ARG A 83 2.47 25.37 -7.66
C ARG A 83 3.74 24.75 -7.07
N ALA A 84 4.86 25.12 -7.69
CA ALA A 84 6.16 24.72 -7.19
C ALA A 84 6.57 25.55 -5.95
N GLY A 85 7.25 24.90 -5.01
CA GLY A 85 7.81 25.51 -3.82
C GLY A 85 6.80 25.71 -2.67
N ASP A 86 5.72 24.93 -2.63
CA ASP A 86 4.59 25.10 -1.70
C ASP A 86 4.83 24.50 -0.30
N LEU A 87 5.99 23.88 -0.05
CA LEU A 87 6.33 23.34 1.27
C LEU A 87 6.33 24.37 2.43
N PRO A 88 6.78 25.64 2.26
CA PRO A 88 6.63 26.67 3.29
C PRO A 88 5.17 26.99 3.60
N ASP A 89 4.28 27.00 2.61
CA ASP A 89 2.85 27.27 2.77
C ASP A 89 2.19 26.15 3.60
N LEU A 90 2.54 24.88 3.35
CA LEU A 90 2.12 23.76 4.18
C LEU A 90 2.55 23.93 5.64
N MET A 91 3.76 24.41 5.89
CA MET A 91 4.27 24.61 7.25
C MET A 91 3.55 25.73 7.98
N LEU A 92 3.22 26.81 7.26
CA LEU A 92 2.41 27.89 7.78
C LEU A 92 1.02 27.36 8.17
N ALA A 93 0.36 26.66 7.25
CA ALA A 93 -0.95 26.06 7.49
C ALA A 93 -0.94 25.10 8.70
N MET A 94 0.09 24.24 8.81
CA MET A 94 0.25 23.36 9.97
C MET A 94 0.38 24.14 11.29
N SER A 95 1.15 25.25 11.29
CA SER A 95 1.34 26.08 12.48
C SER A 95 0.05 26.78 12.93
N GLU A 96 -0.78 27.20 11.98
CA GLU A 96 -2.08 27.82 12.26
C GLU A 96 -3.07 26.81 12.85
N HIS A 97 -2.96 25.54 12.46
CA HIS A 97 -3.86 24.46 12.89
C HIS A 97 -3.29 23.64 14.07
N ALA A 98 -2.07 23.90 14.54
CA ALA A 98 -1.40 23.09 15.57
C ALA A 98 -2.22 22.94 16.87
N SER A 99 -3.02 23.96 17.22
CA SER A 99 -3.89 23.93 18.40
C SER A 99 -5.10 23.00 18.25
N LEU A 100 -5.54 22.71 17.02
CA LEU A 100 -6.70 21.85 16.73
C LEU A 100 -6.38 20.37 16.95
N PHE A 101 -5.11 19.98 16.79
CA PHE A 101 -4.68 18.59 16.90
C PHE A 101 -4.26 18.20 18.32
N GLY A 102 -4.29 19.14 19.28
CA GLY A 102 -4.10 18.86 20.70
C GLY A 102 -2.89 17.96 21.00
N SER A 103 -3.13 16.86 21.73
CA SER A 103 -2.10 15.89 22.15
C SER A 103 -1.96 14.66 21.25
N GLY A 104 -2.58 14.64 20.07
CA GLY A 104 -2.45 13.50 19.15
C GLY A 104 -3.46 13.49 18.02
N PHE A 105 -3.24 12.57 17.08
CA PHE A 105 -4.11 12.33 15.94
C PHE A 105 -4.48 10.84 15.90
N ARG A 106 -5.46 10.42 15.10
CA ARG A 106 -5.68 9.00 14.77
C ARG A 106 -4.92 8.65 13.49
N GLU A 107 -5.04 9.48 12.47
CA GLU A 107 -4.37 9.34 11.18
C GLU A 107 -3.83 10.67 10.67
N LEU A 108 -2.58 10.65 10.19
CA LEU A 108 -1.97 11.74 9.44
C LEU A 108 -1.62 11.25 8.04
N LYS A 109 -1.97 12.02 7.01
CA LYS A 109 -1.61 11.79 5.61
C LYS A 109 -0.89 13.01 5.09
N LEU A 110 0.35 12.84 4.67
CA LEU A 110 1.20 13.89 4.12
C LEU A 110 1.71 13.45 2.74
N ALA A 111 1.40 14.20 1.70
CA ALA A 111 1.86 13.94 0.33
C ALA A 111 2.75 15.07 -0.17
N LEU A 112 3.92 14.71 -0.70
CA LEU A 112 4.87 15.62 -1.34
C LEU A 112 5.30 15.04 -2.68
N GLU A 113 5.64 15.91 -3.61
CA GLU A 113 6.13 15.52 -4.93
C GLU A 113 7.52 16.08 -5.22
N HIS A 114 8.22 15.42 -6.12
CA HIS A 114 9.55 15.81 -6.57
C HIS A 114 9.82 15.26 -7.97
N GLU A 115 10.56 16.00 -8.78
CA GLU A 115 11.08 15.52 -10.05
C GLU A 115 12.60 15.30 -9.94
N GLU A 116 13.05 14.07 -10.20
CA GLU A 116 14.47 13.72 -10.21
C GLU A 116 14.79 12.81 -11.39
N ALA A 117 15.82 13.16 -12.17
CA ALA A 117 16.35 12.30 -13.24
C ALA A 117 15.31 11.83 -14.28
N GLY A 118 14.27 12.62 -14.54
CA GLY A 118 13.18 12.26 -15.46
C GLY A 118 12.11 11.36 -14.84
N LEU A 119 12.13 11.19 -13.52
CA LEU A 119 11.08 10.58 -12.73
C LEU A 119 10.27 11.68 -12.04
N HIS A 120 8.95 11.63 -12.18
CA HIS A 120 8.03 12.34 -11.30
C HIS A 120 7.66 11.40 -10.14
N LEU A 121 8.05 11.80 -8.93
CA LEU A 121 7.94 11.03 -7.70
C LEU A 121 6.89 11.67 -6.80
N LEU A 122 5.98 10.86 -6.28
CA LEU A 122 5.02 11.23 -5.25
C LEU A 122 5.26 10.38 -4.01
N VAL A 123 5.58 11.03 -2.90
CA VAL A 123 5.81 10.41 -1.59
C VAL A 123 4.63 10.72 -0.70
N GLU A 124 3.90 9.69 -0.31
CA GLU A 124 2.86 9.79 0.70
C GLU A 124 3.31 9.11 1.99
N THR A 125 3.26 9.84 3.11
CA THR A 125 3.41 9.29 4.44
C THR A 125 2.06 9.21 5.14
N ARG A 126 1.67 8.00 5.55
CA ARG A 126 0.49 7.75 6.40
C ARG A 126 0.92 7.23 7.75
N ALA A 127 0.57 7.95 8.81
CA ALA A 127 0.95 7.61 10.17
C ALA A 127 -0.25 7.42 11.08
N PHE A 128 -0.07 6.56 12.09
CA PHE A 128 -1.13 6.15 13.00
C PHE A 128 -0.62 6.17 14.44
N THR A 129 -1.27 6.97 15.29
CA THR A 129 -0.94 7.01 16.72
C THR A 129 -1.37 5.73 17.44
N GLU A 130 -2.40 5.05 16.95
CA GLU A 130 -2.83 3.74 17.44
C GLU A 130 -2.91 2.71 16.29
N HIS A 131 -2.22 1.59 16.42
CA HIS A 131 -2.16 0.53 15.40
C HIS A 131 -2.00 -0.84 16.08
N ARG A 132 -2.10 -1.92 15.31
CA ARG A 132 -1.79 -3.28 15.82
C ARG A 132 -0.30 -3.41 16.08
N ALA A 133 0.10 -4.17 17.10
CA ALA A 133 1.50 -4.40 17.45
C ALA A 133 2.34 -5.01 16.30
N SER A 134 1.69 -5.71 15.37
CA SER A 134 2.30 -6.31 14.18
C SER A 134 2.39 -5.36 12.99
N GLU A 135 1.79 -4.17 13.07
CA GLU A 135 1.75 -3.19 11.98
C GLU A 135 2.71 -2.03 12.28
N PRO A 136 3.30 -1.40 11.24
CA PRO A 136 4.13 -0.23 11.45
C PRO A 136 3.30 0.97 11.89
N SER A 137 3.94 1.87 12.65
CA SER A 137 3.35 3.15 13.07
C SER A 137 3.17 4.14 11.92
N ALA A 138 3.93 4.00 10.83
CA ALA A 138 3.73 4.75 9.61
C ALA A 138 4.19 3.99 8.36
N TYR A 139 3.54 4.30 7.24
CA TYR A 139 3.87 3.83 5.91
C TYR A 139 4.33 5.02 5.08
N VAL A 140 5.53 4.94 4.51
CA VAL A 140 6.00 5.89 3.50
C VAL A 140 5.91 5.19 2.15
N SER A 141 4.87 5.51 1.38
CA SER A 141 4.61 4.93 0.07
C SER A 141 5.10 5.90 -1.01
N VAL A 142 5.83 5.38 -1.99
CA VAL A 142 6.36 6.17 -3.09
C VAL A 142 5.78 5.65 -4.40
N GLY A 143 5.18 6.54 -5.18
CA GLY A 143 4.77 6.28 -6.56
C GLY A 143 5.63 7.10 -7.51
N GLY A 144 6.28 6.46 -8.47
CA GLY A 144 7.08 7.10 -9.50
C GLY A 144 6.50 6.88 -10.89
N ARG A 145 6.64 7.88 -11.75
CA ARG A 145 6.33 7.84 -13.18
C ARG A 145 7.53 8.35 -13.97
N VAL A 146 7.79 7.75 -15.12
CA VAL A 146 8.76 8.32 -16.08
C VAL A 146 8.06 9.48 -16.77
N THR A 147 8.52 10.71 -16.56
CA THR A 147 7.86 11.93 -17.04
C THR A 147 7.65 11.91 -18.56
N GLU A 148 8.61 11.35 -19.31
CA GLU A 148 8.49 11.19 -20.77
C GLU A 148 7.36 10.24 -21.19
N LEU A 149 6.91 9.34 -20.32
CA LEU A 149 5.79 8.44 -20.60
C LEU A 149 4.44 9.04 -20.17
N GLU A 150 4.44 10.20 -19.51
CA GLU A 150 3.19 10.82 -19.08
C GLU A 150 2.47 11.54 -20.22
N PRO A 151 1.12 11.58 -20.20
CA PRO A 151 0.34 12.35 -21.16
C PRO A 151 0.59 13.84 -20.98
N LYS A 152 0.76 14.55 -22.09
CA LYS A 152 0.87 16.02 -22.06
C LYS A 152 -0.51 16.66 -22.11
N ARG A 153 -0.65 17.84 -21.51
CA ARG A 153 -1.92 18.59 -21.53
C ARG A 153 -2.34 18.87 -22.97
N GLY A 154 -3.55 18.43 -23.34
CA GLY A 154 -4.11 18.61 -24.67
C GLY A 154 -3.62 17.62 -25.73
N GLU A 155 -2.77 16.65 -25.35
CA GLU A 155 -2.31 15.61 -26.26
C GLU A 155 -3.43 14.61 -26.54
N SER A 156 -3.69 14.33 -27.82
CA SER A 156 -4.63 13.29 -28.24
C SER A 156 -4.06 11.89 -28.00
N GLY A 157 -4.92 10.88 -27.93
CA GLY A 157 -4.48 9.49 -27.73
C GLY A 157 -3.54 8.97 -28.83
N ASP A 158 -3.76 9.39 -30.08
CA ASP A 158 -2.90 8.99 -31.20
C ASP A 158 -1.54 9.70 -31.17
N GLU A 159 -1.49 10.98 -30.83
CA GLU A 159 -0.24 11.72 -30.62
C GLU A 159 0.58 11.12 -29.48
N TYR A 160 -0.09 10.81 -28.36
CA TYR A 160 0.52 10.15 -27.22
C TYR A 160 1.10 8.79 -27.63
N ARG A 161 0.31 7.96 -28.31
CA ARG A 161 0.77 6.63 -28.77
C ARG A 161 2.00 6.76 -29.67
N ALA A 162 1.95 7.67 -30.66
CA ALA A 162 3.06 7.87 -31.60
C ALA A 162 4.35 8.29 -30.89
N ARG A 163 4.24 9.15 -29.87
CA ARG A 163 5.38 9.63 -29.07
C ARG A 163 5.93 8.56 -28.12
N VAL A 164 5.05 7.81 -27.45
CA VAL A 164 5.41 6.90 -26.37
C VAL A 164 5.88 5.53 -26.88
N THR A 165 5.35 5.05 -28.00
CA THR A 165 5.73 3.75 -28.60
C THR A 165 7.25 3.54 -28.72
N PRO A 166 8.05 4.47 -29.28
CA PRO A 166 9.50 4.26 -29.36
C PRO A 166 10.19 4.25 -27.98
N LEU A 167 9.61 4.91 -26.97
CA LEU A 167 10.18 4.99 -25.63
C LEU A 167 9.97 3.69 -24.84
N ILE A 168 8.81 3.06 -24.99
CA ILE A 168 8.48 1.81 -24.28
C ILE A 168 9.15 0.58 -24.89
N THR A 169 9.71 0.70 -26.10
CA THR A 169 10.53 -0.34 -26.74
C THR A 169 12.01 -0.25 -26.34
N ASP A 170 12.43 0.85 -25.69
CA ASP A 170 13.80 1.05 -25.24
C ASP A 170 13.99 0.49 -23.82
N THR A 171 14.44 -0.76 -23.74
CA THR A 171 14.66 -1.45 -22.46
C THR A 171 15.73 -0.77 -21.61
N THR A 172 16.77 -0.21 -22.24
CA THR A 172 17.87 0.46 -21.51
C THR A 172 17.34 1.66 -20.74
N ARG A 173 16.42 2.41 -21.33
CA ARG A 173 15.77 3.53 -20.66
C ARG A 173 14.88 3.07 -19.50
N LEU A 174 14.08 2.02 -19.68
CA LEU A 174 13.22 1.51 -18.61
C LEU A 174 14.04 0.96 -17.43
N ASP A 175 15.12 0.24 -17.71
CA ASP A 175 16.05 -0.27 -16.71
C ASP A 175 16.79 0.87 -15.99
N GLY A 176 17.16 1.92 -16.73
CA GLY A 176 17.73 3.15 -16.15
C GLY A 176 16.78 3.84 -15.17
N ALA A 177 15.51 4.00 -15.56
CA ALA A 177 14.47 4.57 -14.70
C ALA A 177 14.23 3.72 -13.44
N LYS A 178 14.22 2.39 -13.57
CA LYS A 178 14.13 1.45 -12.44
C LYS A 178 15.31 1.62 -11.47
N ALA A 179 16.54 1.61 -11.98
CA ALA A 179 17.74 1.77 -11.17
C ALA A 179 17.79 3.13 -10.44
N GLN A 180 17.36 4.21 -11.10
CA GLN A 180 17.24 5.53 -10.49
C GLN A 180 16.21 5.53 -9.35
N PHE A 181 15.07 4.89 -9.54
CA PHE A 181 14.04 4.77 -8.52
C PHE A 181 14.52 3.96 -7.31
N GLU A 182 15.18 2.82 -7.53
CA GLU A 182 15.75 2.01 -6.45
C GLU A 182 16.81 2.80 -5.67
N ALA A 183 17.67 3.55 -6.37
CA ALA A 183 18.64 4.43 -5.74
C ALA A 183 17.97 5.56 -4.94
N PHE A 184 16.85 6.11 -5.43
CA PHE A 184 16.04 7.08 -4.70
C PHE A 184 15.49 6.47 -3.40
N MET A 185 14.88 5.28 -3.47
CA MET A 185 14.32 4.59 -2.31
C MET A 185 15.37 4.34 -1.22
N ALA A 186 16.58 3.91 -1.60
CA ALA A 186 17.69 3.73 -0.67
C ALA A 186 18.11 5.05 0.02
N ARG A 187 18.15 6.16 -0.73
CA ARG A 187 18.44 7.50 -0.15
C ARG A 187 17.33 7.96 0.77
N LEU A 188 16.08 7.69 0.42
CA LEU A 188 14.91 8.01 1.24
C LEU A 188 14.93 7.25 2.57
N GLU A 189 15.16 5.95 2.53
CA GLU A 189 15.30 5.13 3.73
C GLU A 189 16.42 5.67 4.64
N TYR A 190 17.59 5.96 4.07
CA TYR A 190 18.71 6.54 4.81
C TYR A 190 18.36 7.89 5.44
N ALA A 191 17.68 8.77 4.69
CA ALA A 191 17.25 10.07 5.18
C ALA A 191 16.22 9.96 6.32
N LEU A 192 15.27 9.03 6.21
CA LEU A 192 14.28 8.73 7.25
C LEU A 192 14.94 8.18 8.52
N ARG A 193 15.85 7.21 8.39
CA ARG A 193 16.65 6.69 9.53
C ARG A 193 17.42 7.80 10.24
N ALA A 194 18.00 8.73 9.48
CA ALA A 194 18.73 9.87 10.04
C ALA A 194 17.81 10.91 10.72
N ALA A 195 16.57 11.06 10.25
CA ALA A 195 15.59 11.99 10.82
C ALA A 195 14.86 11.42 12.05
N MET A 196 14.73 10.09 12.14
CA MET A 196 14.00 9.38 13.19
C MET A 196 14.88 8.29 13.82
N PRO A 197 15.93 8.64 14.58
CA PRO A 197 16.94 7.69 15.07
C PRO A 197 16.38 6.65 16.07
N GLU A 198 15.22 6.91 16.67
CA GLU A 198 14.56 5.99 17.61
C GLU A 198 13.58 5.01 16.92
N ALA A 199 13.27 5.25 15.65
CA ALA A 199 12.38 4.40 14.86
C ALA A 199 13.16 3.29 14.16
N ASN A 200 12.55 2.12 14.02
CA ASN A 200 12.98 1.13 13.05
C ASN A 200 12.40 1.50 11.68
N VAL A 201 13.26 1.68 10.69
CA VAL A 201 12.88 2.08 9.33
C VAL A 201 13.36 0.99 8.39
N GLU A 202 12.42 0.33 7.71
CA GLU A 202 12.70 -0.83 6.87
C GLU A 202 12.08 -0.64 5.48
N GLN A 203 12.90 -0.71 4.44
CA GLN A 203 12.42 -0.76 3.07
C GLN A 203 11.83 -2.13 2.76
N MET A 204 10.50 -2.17 2.55
CA MET A 204 9.80 -3.42 2.25
C MET A 204 9.79 -3.74 0.76
N ARG A 205 9.67 -2.69 -0.08
CA ARG A 205 9.60 -2.85 -1.55
C ARG A 205 10.18 -1.65 -2.27
N ALA A 206 10.77 -1.92 -3.43
CA ALA A 206 11.11 -0.95 -4.47
C ALA A 206 11.10 -1.70 -5.80
N GLU A 207 10.03 -1.56 -6.57
CA GLU A 207 9.81 -2.38 -7.76
C GLU A 207 9.22 -1.58 -8.93
N ALA A 208 9.55 -2.01 -10.14
CA ALA A 208 8.89 -1.59 -11.36
C ALA A 208 7.76 -2.58 -11.68
N ARG A 209 6.55 -2.07 -11.87
CA ARG A 209 5.36 -2.87 -12.17
C ARG A 209 4.56 -2.33 -13.32
N VAL A 210 3.84 -3.23 -13.98
CA VAL A 210 2.77 -2.88 -14.93
C VAL A 210 1.48 -3.49 -14.44
N VAL A 211 0.42 -2.68 -14.41
CA VAL A 211 -0.89 -3.10 -13.93
C VAL A 211 -1.69 -3.60 -15.12
N LYS A 212 -2.17 -4.85 -15.05
CA LYS A 212 -3.04 -5.38 -16.10
C LYS A 212 -4.38 -4.64 -16.08
N ALA A 213 -4.92 -4.34 -17.27
CA ALA A 213 -6.34 -4.00 -17.41
C ALA A 213 -7.21 -5.17 -16.92
N SER A 214 -8.19 -4.89 -16.05
CA SER A 214 -9.20 -5.88 -15.66
C SER A 214 -10.49 -5.65 -16.44
N ASP A 215 -11.05 -6.71 -17.03
CA ASP A 215 -12.31 -6.65 -17.79
C ASP A 215 -13.54 -6.44 -16.90
N LYS A 216 -13.42 -6.70 -15.59
CA LYS A 216 -14.48 -6.43 -14.61
C LYS A 216 -14.51 -4.94 -14.28
N THR A 217 -15.71 -4.36 -14.39
CA THR A 217 -16.07 -2.99 -14.03
C THR A 217 -15.44 -2.62 -12.68
N GLU A 218 -14.46 -1.71 -12.73
CA GLU A 218 -13.98 -0.84 -11.66
C GLU A 218 -13.94 -1.46 -10.27
N ARG A 219 -12.98 -2.34 -10.01
CA ARG A 219 -12.49 -2.48 -8.63
C ARG A 219 -11.80 -1.18 -8.27
N GLU A 220 -12.35 -0.47 -7.29
CA GLU A 220 -11.71 0.71 -6.71
C GLU A 220 -10.25 0.39 -6.37
N PRO A 221 -9.31 1.29 -6.69
CA PRO A 221 -7.92 1.09 -6.33
C PRO A 221 -7.80 0.89 -4.81
N PRO A 222 -6.89 0.03 -4.34
CA PRO A 222 -6.73 -0.21 -2.92
C PRO A 222 -6.47 1.11 -2.20
N ARG A 223 -7.27 1.41 -1.17
CA ARG A 223 -7.16 2.65 -0.38
C ARG A 223 -6.23 2.50 0.83
N SER A 224 -5.91 1.26 1.22
CA SER A 224 -5.04 0.99 2.36
C SER A 224 -3.57 1.06 1.94
N PRO A 225 -2.72 1.79 2.67
CA PRO A 225 -1.29 1.86 2.36
C PRO A 225 -0.62 0.51 2.58
N ALA A 226 -1.15 -0.34 3.47
CA ALA A 226 -0.64 -1.70 3.69
C ALA A 226 -0.86 -2.64 2.48
N SER A 227 -1.70 -2.25 1.52
CA SER A 227 -1.95 -3.09 0.34
C SER A 227 -0.71 -3.14 -0.57
N PRO A 228 -0.31 -4.34 -1.04
CA PRO A 228 0.70 -4.47 -2.09
C PRO A 228 0.35 -3.69 -3.36
N GLY A 229 -0.94 -3.52 -3.66
CA GLY A 229 -1.41 -2.77 -4.82
C GLY A 229 -1.42 -1.25 -4.64
N TYR A 230 -1.17 -0.74 -3.43
CA TYR A 230 -1.25 0.70 -3.16
C TYR A 230 -0.26 1.49 -4.03
N ASP A 231 -0.75 2.53 -4.69
CA ASP A 231 0.02 3.47 -5.48
C ASP A 231 -0.49 4.88 -5.17
N PRO A 232 0.28 5.71 -4.44
CA PRO A 232 -0.19 7.05 -4.09
C PRO A 232 -0.48 7.85 -5.37
N TYR A 233 0.28 7.64 -6.45
CA TYR A 233 0.12 8.41 -7.67
C TYR A 233 -1.27 8.25 -8.31
N VAL A 234 -1.89 7.07 -8.20
CA VAL A 234 -3.26 6.84 -8.71
C VAL A 234 -4.29 7.61 -7.89
N HIS A 235 -4.02 7.85 -6.61
CA HIS A 235 -4.93 8.56 -5.72
C HIS A 235 -4.96 10.08 -5.99
N TYR A 236 -3.78 10.68 -6.20
CA TYR A 236 -3.65 12.12 -6.43
C TYR A 236 -3.77 12.51 -7.91
N TYR A 237 -3.34 11.63 -8.82
CA TYR A 237 -3.31 11.89 -10.27
C TYR A 237 -4.03 10.79 -11.05
N PRO A 238 -5.37 10.68 -10.95
CA PRO A 238 -6.13 9.74 -11.77
C PRO A 238 -6.01 10.15 -13.25
N SER A 239 -5.34 9.31 -14.05
CA SER A 239 -5.17 9.54 -15.49
C SER A 239 -5.89 8.47 -16.31
N PRO A 240 -6.84 8.83 -17.18
CA PRO A 240 -7.50 7.86 -18.07
C PRO A 240 -6.53 7.23 -19.06
N MET A 241 -5.43 7.92 -19.39
CA MET A 241 -4.39 7.41 -20.28
C MET A 241 -3.42 6.44 -19.58
N GLY A 242 -3.47 6.32 -18.25
CA GLY A 242 -2.67 5.36 -17.50
C GLY A 242 -2.94 3.92 -17.93
N LEU A 243 -4.22 3.58 -18.19
CA LEU A 243 -4.61 2.26 -18.69
C LEU A 243 -4.02 1.99 -20.08
N MET A 244 -4.06 2.99 -20.96
CA MET A 244 -3.51 2.87 -22.31
C MET A 244 -1.99 2.65 -22.27
N LEU A 245 -1.27 3.39 -21.43
CA LEU A 245 0.17 3.18 -21.22
C LEU A 245 0.48 1.75 -20.75
N ASP A 246 -0.27 1.27 -19.77
CA ASP A 246 -0.07 -0.08 -19.24
C ASP A 246 -0.34 -1.16 -20.30
N MET A 247 -1.40 -1.01 -21.11
CA MET A 247 -1.67 -1.89 -22.25
C MET A 247 -0.55 -1.85 -23.30
N MET A 248 -0.06 -0.66 -23.64
CA MET A 248 1.03 -0.50 -24.61
C MET A 248 2.32 -1.16 -24.10
N LEU A 249 2.64 -1.04 -22.81
CA LEU A 249 3.81 -1.68 -22.22
C LEU A 249 3.71 -3.20 -22.22
N ILE A 250 2.56 -3.74 -21.81
CA ILE A 250 2.33 -5.21 -21.83
C ILE A 250 2.51 -5.73 -23.26
N SER A 251 1.88 -5.07 -24.25
CA SER A 251 2.00 -5.46 -25.66
C SER A 251 3.46 -5.36 -26.14
N SER A 252 4.16 -4.28 -25.80
CA SER A 252 5.57 -4.10 -26.13
C SER A 252 6.42 -5.25 -25.59
N PHE A 253 6.25 -5.63 -24.32
CA PHE A 253 7.02 -6.68 -23.68
C PHE A 253 6.75 -8.07 -24.26
N MET A 254 5.51 -8.36 -24.67
CA MET A 254 5.16 -9.62 -25.33
C MET A 254 5.87 -9.80 -26.68
N HIS A 255 6.29 -8.72 -27.32
CA HIS A 255 7.00 -8.75 -28.60
C HIS A 255 8.53 -8.61 -28.47
N MET A 256 9.06 -8.49 -27.25
CA MET A 256 10.49 -8.43 -27.00
C MET A 256 11.08 -9.84 -26.89
N ILE A 257 12.28 -10.02 -27.46
CA ILE A 257 13.08 -11.25 -27.29
C ILE A 257 13.55 -11.37 -25.83
N HIS A 258 13.88 -10.25 -25.20
CA HIS A 258 14.33 -10.16 -23.81
C HIS A 258 13.55 -9.05 -23.09
N PRO A 259 12.37 -9.36 -22.53
CA PRO A 259 11.61 -8.37 -21.78
C PRO A 259 12.38 -7.97 -20.50
N PRO A 260 12.27 -6.71 -20.06
CA PRO A 260 12.86 -6.29 -18.80
C PRO A 260 12.22 -7.03 -17.62
N MET A 261 12.96 -7.20 -16.52
CA MET A 261 12.44 -7.82 -15.30
C MET A 261 11.47 -6.88 -14.58
N ILE A 262 10.23 -6.89 -15.07
CA ILE A 262 9.09 -6.11 -14.58
C ILE A 262 7.99 -7.07 -14.15
N HIS A 263 7.43 -6.81 -12.98
CA HIS A 263 6.32 -7.59 -12.44
C HIS A 263 5.00 -7.11 -13.05
N VAL A 264 4.20 -8.07 -13.49
CA VAL A 264 2.82 -7.81 -13.87
C VAL A 264 1.97 -8.05 -12.63
N VAL A 265 1.16 -7.06 -12.26
CA VAL A 265 0.29 -7.15 -11.10
C VAL A 265 -1.16 -6.95 -11.51
N HIS A 266 -2.06 -7.66 -10.83
CA HIS A 266 -3.48 -7.41 -10.90
C HIS A 266 -3.79 -6.04 -10.25
N PRO A 267 -4.87 -5.32 -10.63
CA PRO A 267 -5.27 -4.06 -9.98
C PRO A 267 -5.44 -4.14 -8.45
N SER A 268 -5.70 -5.33 -7.89
CA SER A 268 -5.75 -5.55 -6.43
C SER A 268 -4.37 -5.55 -5.76
N GLY A 269 -3.28 -5.62 -6.53
CA GLY A 269 -1.92 -5.81 -6.05
C GLY A 269 -1.44 -7.26 -6.02
N ALA A 270 -2.27 -8.23 -6.40
CA ALA A 270 -1.83 -9.62 -6.47
C ALA A 270 -0.80 -9.79 -7.60
N PRO A 271 0.36 -10.43 -7.33
CA PRO A 271 1.36 -10.67 -8.37
C PRO A 271 0.83 -11.70 -9.37
N LEU A 272 0.94 -11.39 -10.66
CA LEU A 272 0.61 -12.33 -11.75
C LEU A 272 1.86 -13.03 -12.32
N GLY A 273 3.05 -12.59 -11.90
CA GLY A 273 4.34 -13.09 -12.37
C GLY A 273 5.18 -12.00 -13.03
N THR A 274 6.20 -12.41 -13.77
CA THR A 274 6.98 -11.52 -14.63
C THR A 274 6.28 -11.30 -15.97
N ALA A 275 6.69 -10.27 -16.72
CA ALA A 275 6.21 -10.06 -18.09
C ALA A 275 6.43 -11.28 -18.99
N GLN A 276 7.50 -12.06 -18.75
CA GLN A 276 7.78 -13.30 -19.47
C GLN A 276 6.79 -14.42 -19.11
N ASP A 277 6.47 -14.59 -17.83
CA ASP A 277 5.51 -15.62 -17.37
C ASP A 277 4.13 -15.39 -17.99
N VAL A 278 3.71 -14.11 -18.02
CA VAL A 278 2.45 -13.68 -18.63
C VAL A 278 2.44 -13.86 -20.15
N ALA A 279 3.58 -13.61 -20.82
CA ALA A 279 3.69 -13.84 -22.26
C ALA A 279 3.63 -15.33 -22.62
N GLN A 280 4.18 -16.20 -21.77
CA GLN A 280 4.18 -17.65 -21.97
C GLN A 280 2.84 -18.30 -21.59
N ASN A 281 2.12 -17.73 -20.62
CA ASN A 281 0.86 -18.24 -20.10
C ASN A 281 -0.19 -17.11 -20.07
N PRO A 282 -0.82 -16.78 -21.21
CA PRO A 282 -1.83 -15.73 -21.26
C PRO A 282 -3.03 -16.03 -20.35
N ASP A 283 -3.28 -17.29 -20.00
CA ASP A 283 -4.34 -17.71 -19.08
C ASP A 283 -4.07 -17.29 -17.63
N LEU A 284 -2.81 -17.09 -17.22
CA LEU A 284 -2.47 -16.53 -15.89
C LEU A 284 -3.06 -15.13 -15.69
N THR A 285 -3.48 -14.50 -16.79
CA THR A 285 -4.05 -13.16 -16.75
C THR A 285 -5.53 -13.15 -16.39
N GLU A 286 -6.23 -14.28 -16.46
CA GLU A 286 -7.56 -14.46 -15.88
C GLU A 286 -7.37 -14.81 -14.40
N ALA A 287 -7.21 -13.78 -13.56
CA ALA A 287 -7.05 -14.01 -12.12
C ALA A 287 -8.21 -14.87 -11.61
N PRO A 288 -7.94 -15.96 -10.86
CA PRO A 288 -9.00 -16.76 -10.27
C PRO A 288 -9.90 -15.84 -9.47
N ASP A 289 -11.21 -15.92 -9.70
CA ASP A 289 -12.16 -15.07 -9.01
C ASP A 289 -11.93 -15.25 -7.50
N PRO A 290 -11.58 -14.20 -6.73
CA PRO A 290 -11.32 -14.36 -5.30
C PRO A 290 -12.52 -14.91 -4.52
N GLY A 291 -13.70 -15.00 -5.14
CA GLY A 291 -14.86 -15.73 -4.61
C GLY A 291 -14.71 -17.26 -4.63
N ASP A 292 -13.92 -17.85 -5.53
CA ASP A 292 -13.77 -19.30 -5.67
C ASP A 292 -12.64 -19.88 -4.80
N ALA A 293 -11.79 -19.04 -4.20
CA ALA A 293 -10.74 -19.48 -3.27
C ALA A 293 -11.25 -19.96 -1.89
N SER A 294 -12.58 -20.05 -1.72
CA SER A 294 -13.23 -20.63 -0.53
C SER A 294 -13.77 -22.05 -0.75
N GLY A 295 -13.54 -22.63 -1.94
CA GLY A 295 -13.88 -24.01 -2.26
C GLY A 295 -12.79 -24.99 -1.84
N ASP A 296 -13.01 -25.66 -0.70
CA ASP A 296 -12.60 -27.02 -0.39
C ASP A 296 -11.29 -27.51 -1.04
N ASN A 297 -10.16 -27.21 -0.39
CA ASN A 297 -8.88 -27.85 -0.71
C ASN A 297 -8.85 -29.29 -0.13
N GLY A 298 -9.78 -30.12 -0.60
CA GLY A 298 -9.79 -31.56 -0.42
C GLY A 298 -8.86 -32.24 -1.43
N GLY A 299 -7.55 -32.07 -1.27
CA GLY A 299 -6.54 -32.95 -1.87
C GLY A 299 -6.18 -34.03 -0.85
N GLY A 300 -6.55 -35.31 -1.02
CA GLY A 300 -6.42 -36.08 -2.25
C GLY A 300 -4.95 -36.50 -2.35
N GLY A 301 -4.60 -37.57 -1.64
CA GLY A 301 -3.23 -38.04 -1.50
C GLY A 301 -2.71 -38.67 -2.78
N ASP A 302 -1.49 -38.29 -3.14
CA ASP A 302 -0.66 -39.00 -4.10
C ASP A 302 0.57 -39.55 -3.37
N ASP A 303 0.56 -40.88 -3.24
CA ASP A 303 1.66 -41.76 -2.86
C ASP A 303 2.97 -41.42 -3.59
N PHE A 304 3.99 -41.05 -2.83
CA PHE A 304 5.39 -41.30 -3.20
C PHE A 304 6.02 -42.20 -2.15
N GLY A 305 6.19 -43.47 -2.55
CA GLY A 305 6.76 -44.52 -1.71
C GLY A 305 8.28 -44.43 -1.52
N GLY A 306 8.71 -45.10 -0.44
CA GLY A 306 10.09 -45.32 0.00
C GLY A 306 10.41 -44.50 1.24
N GLY A 307 10.69 -45.05 2.42
CA GLY A 307 10.97 -46.41 2.85
C GLY A 307 11.57 -46.29 4.26
N ASP A 308 11.07 -47.15 5.16
CA ASP A 308 11.73 -47.78 6.30
C ASP A 308 11.97 -46.98 7.61
N ASP A 309 11.15 -47.34 8.61
CA ASP A 309 11.43 -47.62 10.03
C ASP A 309 12.29 -46.66 10.89
N PHE A 310 11.71 -46.16 12.00
CA PHE A 310 12.00 -46.63 13.38
C PHE A 310 11.33 -45.75 14.46
N GLY A 311 10.50 -46.40 15.32
CA GLY A 311 10.15 -45.98 16.70
C GLY A 311 8.96 -45.01 16.81
N GLY A 312 7.93 -45.22 17.64
CA GLY A 312 7.71 -46.14 18.75
C GLY A 312 7.03 -45.36 19.89
N GLY A 313 5.80 -45.74 20.26
CA GLY A 313 5.06 -45.29 21.47
C GLY A 313 4.52 -43.85 21.43
N ASP A 314 3.34 -43.48 21.94
CA ASP A 314 2.42 -44.13 22.87
C ASP A 314 0.99 -43.59 22.69
N ASP A 315 0.03 -44.44 23.04
CA ASP A 315 -1.41 -44.21 23.20
C ASP A 315 -1.76 -43.12 24.24
N PHE A 316 -2.68 -42.22 23.89
CA PHE A 316 -3.74 -41.62 24.73
C PHE A 316 -4.77 -41.02 23.75
N GLY A 317 -6.07 -41.32 23.73
CA GLY A 317 -6.97 -41.85 24.74
C GLY A 317 -8.12 -40.85 24.98
N GLY A 318 -9.29 -41.10 24.36
CA GLY A 318 -10.59 -40.45 24.66
C GLY A 318 -10.82 -39.08 23.99
N GLY A 319 -11.96 -38.75 23.39
CA GLY A 319 -13.32 -39.24 23.56
C GLY A 319 -14.18 -38.09 24.09
N ASP A 320 -14.93 -37.43 23.19
CA ASP A 320 -16.21 -36.70 23.39
C ASP A 320 -16.39 -35.79 22.15
N GLY A 321 -17.48 -35.84 21.39
CA GLY A 321 -18.87 -35.86 21.84
C GLY A 321 -19.38 -34.42 21.78
N GLY A 322 -20.05 -34.01 20.69
CA GLY A 322 -20.51 -32.61 20.58
C GLY A 322 -21.11 -32.23 19.24
N ASP A 323 -22.19 -32.91 18.88
CA ASP A 323 -23.18 -32.50 17.88
C ASP A 323 -23.84 -31.17 18.30
N PHE A 324 -23.71 -30.12 17.48
CA PHE A 324 -24.61 -28.97 17.51
C PHE A 324 -24.88 -28.50 16.08
N GLY A 325 -25.92 -29.10 15.51
CA GLY A 325 -26.70 -28.47 14.45
C GLY A 325 -27.33 -27.14 14.92
N GLY A 326 -27.61 -26.27 13.97
CA GLY A 326 -28.30 -25.01 14.24
C GLY A 326 -28.37 -24.13 13.01
N GLY A 327 -29.24 -24.51 12.07
CA GLY A 327 -29.63 -23.67 10.94
C GLY A 327 -30.25 -22.34 11.40
N GLY A 328 -30.01 -21.31 10.60
CA GLY A 328 -30.56 -19.98 10.77
C GLY A 328 -30.70 -19.31 9.40
N ASP A 329 -31.69 -19.77 8.63
CA ASP A 329 -32.28 -19.01 7.53
C ASP A 329 -32.84 -17.70 8.09
N PHE A 330 -32.21 -16.58 7.79
CA PHE A 330 -32.83 -15.26 7.89
C PHE A 330 -32.98 -14.67 6.50
N GLY A 331 -34.15 -14.95 5.92
CA GLY A 331 -34.74 -14.15 4.86
C GLY A 331 -35.29 -12.82 5.39
N GLY A 332 -35.34 -11.83 4.51
CA GLY A 332 -35.90 -10.50 4.72
C GLY A 332 -34.95 -9.46 4.13
N GLY A 333 -35.13 -8.97 2.90
CA GLY A 333 -36.37 -8.36 2.41
C GLY A 333 -36.35 -6.90 2.83
N GLY A 334 -35.92 -6.01 1.94
CA GLY A 334 -35.80 -4.59 2.22
C GLY A 334 -35.40 -3.79 0.98
N ASP A 335 -36.37 -3.64 0.07
CA ASP A 335 -36.39 -2.57 -0.93
C ASP A 335 -36.16 -1.21 -0.25
N PHE A 336 -35.18 -0.44 -0.74
CA PHE A 336 -35.19 1.01 -0.63
C PHE A 336 -34.83 1.62 -1.99
N GLY A 337 -35.88 1.95 -2.73
CA GLY A 337 -35.85 2.92 -3.81
C GLY A 337 -35.91 4.36 -3.27
N GLY A 338 -35.51 5.30 -4.13
CA GLY A 338 -35.56 6.75 -3.91
C GLY A 338 -34.16 7.34 -4.03
N GLY A 339 -33.74 7.92 -5.16
CA GLY A 339 -34.48 8.88 -5.98
C GLY A 339 -34.29 10.26 -5.36
N GLY A 340 -33.41 11.07 -5.95
CA GLY A 340 -33.12 12.42 -5.48
C GLY A 340 -32.06 13.10 -6.33
N ASP A 341 -32.51 13.63 -7.47
CA ASP A 341 -31.80 14.64 -8.24
C ASP A 341 -31.49 15.87 -7.36
N PHE A 342 -30.22 16.28 -7.32
CA PHE A 342 -29.75 17.68 -7.25
C PHE A 342 -28.34 17.76 -7.82
#